data_AF-A0A6P6WLL5-F1
#
_entry.id   AF-A0A6P6WLL5-F1
#
_cell.length_a   1.000
_cell.length_b   1.000
_cell.length_c   1.000
_cell.angle_alpha   90.00
_cell.angle_beta   90.00
_cell.angle_gamma   90.00
#
_symmetry.space_group_name_H-M   'P 1'
#
loop_
_entity.id
_entity.type
_entity.pdbx_description
1 polymer ?
#
loop_
_entity_poly.entity_id
_entity_poly.type
_entity_poly.pdbx_seq_one_letter_code
_entity_poly.pdbx_strand_id
1 'polypeptide(L)'
;MASVSSPAISTSTNVFEYGNFATELIKVEQGPCWRKAAEQTLPPPKPLLIGTPSEAGVFPVLLFLHGYLFLNSFYSELVQHIASHGFIVVAPQLYCVAGPDSTKEIESAAAITNWFSEGLQACLPSHVRPNLSKLALSGHSRGGKVAFAVALGKAITSLKFSALVGVDPVDGMDKGKQTPPPILTYIPHSFNIDMAVLVIGSGLGEVKRNPLFPPCAPKGVNHEDFFNECQKPAYHFVAKDYGHVDMLNDDTTGIRGKTTYCLCKNGVSREPMRRFVAGISVAFLRAYLEENSNDLEAIKDGHLVAPVVLQKADFLL
;
A
#
# COMPACT_ATOMS: atom_id res chain seq x y z
N MET A 1 -7.78 9.96 -45.55
CA MET A 1 -7.03 9.07 -44.62
C MET A 1 -6.12 9.96 -43.79
N ALA A 2 -6.52 10.28 -42.56
CA ALA A 2 -5.71 11.08 -41.67
C ALA A 2 -4.70 10.17 -40.99
N SER A 3 -3.41 10.48 -41.13
CA SER A 3 -2.30 9.77 -40.50
C SER A 3 -2.41 9.92 -38.99
N VAL A 4 -2.64 8.80 -38.30
CA VAL A 4 -2.54 8.70 -36.85
C VAL A 4 -1.08 8.90 -36.47
N SER A 5 -0.77 10.02 -35.82
CA SER A 5 0.53 10.25 -35.20
C SER A 5 0.71 9.25 -34.07
N SER A 6 1.74 8.40 -34.17
CA SER A 6 2.21 7.56 -33.08
C SER A 6 2.48 8.41 -31.84
N PRO A 7 2.08 7.99 -30.63
CA PRO A 7 2.47 8.71 -29.43
C PRO A 7 3.98 8.60 -29.28
N ALA A 8 4.62 9.74 -29.03
CA ALA A 8 6.03 9.85 -28.74
C ALA A 8 6.41 8.86 -27.64
N ILE A 9 7.55 8.19 -27.82
CA ILE A 9 8.16 7.31 -26.83
C ILE A 9 8.39 8.15 -25.57
N SER A 10 7.49 7.99 -24.60
CA SER A 10 7.68 8.46 -23.23
C SER A 10 8.97 7.81 -22.73
N THR A 11 10.01 8.60 -22.51
CA THR A 11 11.20 8.16 -21.78
C THR A 11 10.70 7.63 -20.43
N SER A 12 10.77 6.31 -20.23
CA SER A 12 10.29 5.69 -18.99
C SER A 12 11.10 6.26 -17.84
N THR A 13 10.47 7.11 -17.03
CA THR A 13 11.08 7.58 -15.78
C THR A 13 11.32 6.38 -14.89
N ASN A 14 12.51 6.32 -14.31
CA ASN A 14 12.88 5.33 -13.31
C ASN A 14 11.78 5.27 -12.23
N VAL A 15 11.24 4.08 -11.95
CA VAL A 15 10.14 3.91 -10.98
C VAL A 15 10.50 4.36 -9.57
N PHE A 16 11.80 4.44 -9.23
CA PHE A 16 12.27 4.93 -7.94
C PHE A 16 12.36 6.46 -7.85
N GLU A 17 12.07 7.18 -8.93
CA GLU A 17 11.88 8.64 -8.94
C GLU A 17 10.39 8.96 -9.10
N TYR A 18 9.97 10.20 -8.82
CA TYR A 18 8.64 10.66 -9.21
C TYR A 18 8.42 10.46 -10.72
N GLY A 19 7.23 10.02 -11.09
CA GLY A 19 6.83 9.79 -12.46
C GLY A 19 6.47 11.06 -13.22
N ASN A 20 5.91 10.87 -14.42
CA ASN A 20 5.67 11.94 -15.38
C ASN A 20 4.40 12.77 -15.11
N PHE A 21 3.51 12.32 -14.24
CA PHE A 21 2.26 13.03 -13.94
C PHE A 21 2.47 14.01 -12.80
N ALA A 22 2.00 15.25 -12.97
CA ALA A 22 1.78 16.12 -11.82
C ALA A 22 0.69 15.49 -10.93
N THR A 23 0.76 15.73 -9.61
CA THR A 23 -0.17 15.08 -8.66
C THR A 23 -0.87 16.07 -7.77
N GLU A 24 -2.11 15.75 -7.45
CA GLU A 24 -2.92 16.42 -6.44
C GLU A 24 -3.21 15.49 -5.26
N LEU A 25 -3.24 16.07 -4.05
CA LEU A 25 -3.70 15.40 -2.84
C LEU A 25 -5.05 15.97 -2.41
N ILE A 26 -6.09 15.13 -2.46
CA ILE A 26 -7.45 15.50 -2.10
C ILE A 26 -7.76 14.91 -0.72
N LYS A 27 -8.25 15.75 0.20
CA LYS A 27 -8.77 15.30 1.50
C LYS A 27 -10.28 15.27 1.43
N VAL A 28 -10.86 14.10 1.67
CA VAL A 28 -12.31 13.91 1.73
C VAL A 28 -12.70 13.63 3.18
N GLU A 29 -13.48 14.54 3.77
CA GLU A 29 -14.03 14.33 5.10
C GLU A 29 -15.23 13.38 5.06
N GLN A 30 -15.46 12.66 6.15
CA GLN A 30 -16.70 11.93 6.32
C GLN A 30 -17.83 12.93 6.57
N GLY A 31 -18.76 13.07 5.62
CA GLY A 31 -19.92 13.95 5.81
C GLY A 31 -20.79 13.50 7.00
N PRO A 32 -21.43 14.43 7.75
CA PRO A 32 -22.41 14.04 8.75
C PRO A 32 -23.65 13.42 8.10
N CYS A 33 -24.22 12.38 8.72
CA CYS A 33 -25.34 11.57 8.20
C CYS A 33 -26.65 12.34 7.87
N TRP A 34 -26.69 13.66 8.07
CA TRP A 34 -27.91 14.48 8.00
C TRP A 34 -27.81 15.66 7.03
N ARG A 35 -26.73 15.82 6.24
CA ARG A 35 -26.72 16.88 5.20
C ARG A 35 -27.85 16.61 4.20
N LYS A 36 -28.76 17.59 4.11
CA LYS A 36 -29.90 17.59 3.17
C LYS A 36 -29.42 17.32 1.75
N ALA A 37 -30.22 16.52 1.04
CA ALA A 37 -30.08 16.02 -0.32
C ALA A 37 -30.01 17.10 -1.43
N ALA A 38 -29.14 18.10 -1.29
CA ALA A 38 -29.00 19.17 -2.27
C ALA A 38 -27.82 18.98 -3.24
N GLU A 39 -26.93 18.01 -3.02
CA GLU A 39 -25.92 17.57 -4.01
C GLU A 39 -25.66 16.07 -3.79
N GLN A 40 -26.06 15.25 -4.77
CA GLN A 40 -26.16 13.79 -4.70
C GLN A 40 -24.79 13.09 -4.71
N THR A 41 -24.06 13.09 -3.59
CA THR A 41 -22.85 12.27 -3.45
C THR A 41 -22.97 11.36 -2.24
N LEU A 42 -22.84 10.04 -2.46
CA LEU A 42 -22.76 9.05 -1.39
C LEU A 42 -21.45 9.30 -0.62
N PRO A 43 -21.50 9.67 0.67
CA PRO A 43 -20.29 9.97 1.43
C PRO A 43 -19.42 8.72 1.61
N PRO A 44 -18.09 8.84 1.64
CA PRO A 44 -17.23 7.69 1.84
C PRO A 44 -17.42 7.08 3.24
N PRO A 45 -17.24 5.76 3.42
CA PRO A 45 -17.36 5.11 4.72
C PRO A 45 -16.35 5.58 5.77
N LYS A 46 -15.23 6.17 5.32
CA LYS A 46 -14.16 6.74 6.14
C LYS A 46 -13.62 8.02 5.50
N PRO A 47 -13.02 8.94 6.28
CA PRO A 47 -12.23 10.02 5.69
C PRO A 47 -11.12 9.48 4.80
N LEU A 48 -10.87 10.13 3.66
CA LEU A 48 -9.89 9.69 2.66
C LEU A 48 -8.82 10.74 2.44
N LEU A 49 -7.60 10.28 2.18
CA LEU A 49 -6.57 11.04 1.48
C LEU A 49 -6.40 10.38 0.11
N ILE A 50 -6.58 11.12 -0.96
CA ILE A 50 -6.51 10.60 -2.33
C ILE A 50 -5.35 11.29 -3.05
N GLY A 51 -4.38 10.50 -3.52
CA GLY A 51 -3.39 10.94 -4.50
C GLY A 51 -3.89 10.63 -5.90
N THR A 52 -3.87 11.62 -6.80
CA THR A 52 -4.33 11.46 -8.18
C THR A 52 -3.41 12.20 -9.15
N PRO A 53 -3.25 11.72 -10.39
CA PRO A 53 -2.75 12.54 -11.49
C PRO A 53 -3.61 13.79 -11.67
N SER A 54 -2.98 14.91 -12.04
CA SER A 54 -3.66 16.17 -12.36
C SER A 54 -4.16 16.19 -13.82
N GLU A 55 -3.59 15.37 -14.69
CA GLU A 55 -3.92 15.29 -16.11
C GLU A 55 -5.16 14.44 -16.38
N ALA A 56 -5.83 14.71 -17.50
CA ALA A 56 -7.00 13.95 -17.93
C ALA A 56 -6.63 12.51 -18.30
N GLY A 57 -7.41 11.55 -17.81
CA GLY A 57 -7.12 10.14 -18.07
C GLY A 57 -8.01 9.15 -17.33
N VAL A 58 -7.80 7.88 -17.63
CA VAL A 58 -8.42 6.74 -16.96
C VAL A 58 -7.31 5.96 -16.28
N PHE A 59 -7.32 5.89 -14.96
CA PHE A 59 -6.17 5.39 -14.19
C PHE A 59 -6.54 4.19 -13.31
N PRO A 60 -5.66 3.18 -13.19
CA PRO A 60 -5.80 2.12 -12.18
C PRO A 60 -5.91 2.69 -10.76
N VAL A 61 -6.54 1.92 -9.87
CA VAL A 61 -6.81 2.34 -8.48
C VAL A 61 -6.04 1.47 -7.50
N LEU A 62 -5.39 2.09 -6.51
CA LEU A 62 -4.74 1.43 -5.38
C LEU A 62 -5.41 1.85 -4.08
N LEU A 63 -5.98 0.90 -3.32
CA LEU A 63 -6.40 1.12 -1.94
C LEU A 63 -5.21 0.88 -1.00
N PHE A 64 -4.71 1.92 -0.33
CA PHE A 64 -3.55 1.84 0.56
C PHE A 64 -3.93 2.00 2.05
N LEU A 65 -3.67 0.97 2.86
CA LEU A 65 -4.06 0.90 4.27
C LEU A 65 -2.89 1.21 5.21
N HIS A 66 -3.06 2.22 6.07
CA HIS A 66 -2.01 2.64 7.01
C HIS A 66 -1.76 1.62 8.15
N GLY A 67 -0.56 1.66 8.73
CA GLY A 67 -0.18 0.87 9.90
C GLY A 67 -0.84 1.28 11.22
N TYR A 68 -0.57 0.50 12.28
CA TYR A 68 -1.14 0.69 13.61
C TYR A 68 -0.73 2.06 14.21
N LEU A 69 -1.69 2.79 14.80
CA LEU A 69 -1.53 4.13 15.40
C LEU A 69 -1.16 5.27 14.43
N PHE A 70 -1.04 5.00 13.13
CA PHE A 70 -0.64 6.01 12.15
C PHE A 70 -1.82 6.73 11.52
N LEU A 71 -1.51 7.88 10.92
CA LEU A 71 -2.42 8.65 10.09
C LEU A 71 -2.15 8.33 8.62
N ASN A 72 -3.19 8.35 7.79
CA ASN A 72 -3.03 8.22 6.34
C ASN A 72 -2.10 9.32 5.76
N SER A 73 -2.11 10.52 6.34
CA SER A 73 -1.25 11.64 5.97
C SER A 73 0.24 11.40 6.18
N PHE A 74 0.63 10.43 7.03
CA PHE A 74 2.05 10.08 7.20
C PHE A 74 2.65 9.34 6.00
N TYR A 75 1.80 8.97 5.02
CA TYR A 75 2.20 8.31 3.78
C TYR A 75 1.99 9.22 2.56
N SER A 76 1.75 10.53 2.75
CA SER A 76 1.36 11.40 1.64
C SER A 76 2.40 11.46 0.53
N GLU A 77 3.69 11.43 0.85
CA GLU A 77 4.75 11.42 -0.16
C GLU A 77 4.83 10.09 -0.92
N LEU A 78 4.61 8.96 -0.23
CA LEU A 78 4.48 7.64 -0.86
C LEU A 78 3.26 7.60 -1.80
N VAL A 79 2.13 8.12 -1.34
CA VAL A 79 0.88 8.24 -2.10
C VAL A 79 1.09 9.09 -3.36
N GLN A 80 1.76 10.23 -3.24
CA GLN A 80 2.08 11.10 -4.38
C GLN A 80 3.08 10.45 -5.34
N HIS A 81 4.09 9.74 -4.83
CA HIS A 81 5.05 9.03 -5.68
C HIS A 81 4.29 8.03 -6.56
N ILE A 82 3.50 7.13 -5.98
CA ILE A 82 2.73 6.17 -6.76
C ILE A 82 1.75 6.88 -7.72
N ALA A 83 1.08 7.94 -7.28
CA ALA A 83 0.16 8.69 -8.14
C ALA A 83 0.85 9.35 -9.34
N SER A 84 2.09 9.83 -9.18
CA SER A 84 2.88 10.44 -10.26
C SER A 84 3.24 9.46 -11.38
N HIS A 85 3.07 8.14 -11.16
CA HIS A 85 3.22 7.11 -12.19
C HIS A 85 1.90 6.74 -12.90
N GLY A 86 0.80 7.45 -12.65
CA GLY A 86 -0.48 7.24 -13.30
C GLY A 86 -1.43 6.33 -12.52
N PHE A 87 -1.45 6.43 -11.19
CA PHE A 87 -2.37 5.67 -10.33
C PHE A 87 -3.24 6.60 -9.50
N ILE A 88 -4.51 6.25 -9.29
CA ILE A 88 -5.32 6.85 -8.23
C ILE A 88 -5.07 6.06 -6.95
N VAL A 89 -4.49 6.70 -5.93
CA VAL A 89 -4.17 6.06 -4.66
C VAL A 89 -5.15 6.57 -3.60
N VAL A 90 -6.01 5.70 -3.10
CA VAL A 90 -6.97 5.99 -2.04
C VAL A 90 -6.44 5.49 -0.70
N ALA A 91 -6.15 6.40 0.22
CA ALA A 91 -5.64 6.10 1.55
C ALA A 91 -6.67 6.50 2.64
N PRO A 92 -7.53 5.58 3.11
CA PRO A 92 -8.50 5.90 4.15
C PRO A 92 -7.86 6.07 5.52
N GLN A 93 -8.47 6.90 6.38
CA GLN A 93 -8.21 6.90 7.82
C GLN A 93 -9.11 5.86 8.49
N LEU A 94 -8.56 4.69 8.80
CA LEU A 94 -9.35 3.52 9.21
C LEU A 94 -10.01 3.68 10.59
N TYR A 95 -9.36 4.42 11.48
CA TYR A 95 -9.85 4.67 12.83
C TYR A 95 -9.34 6.00 13.40
N CYS A 96 -10.08 6.53 14.37
CA CYS A 96 -9.62 7.63 15.24
C CYS A 96 -8.86 7.10 16.46
N VAL A 97 -9.30 5.97 17.05
CA VAL A 97 -8.66 5.32 18.19
C VAL A 97 -8.39 3.87 17.83
N ALA A 98 -7.16 3.41 18.05
CA ALA A 98 -6.72 2.08 17.64
C ALA A 98 -6.87 1.07 18.80
N GLY A 99 -7.50 -0.07 18.54
CA GLY A 99 -7.58 -1.21 19.46
C GLY A 99 -6.60 -2.34 19.07
N PRO A 100 -6.51 -3.43 19.84
CA PRO A 100 -5.68 -4.59 19.47
C PRO A 100 -6.27 -5.42 18.32
N ASP A 101 -7.60 -5.40 18.16
CA ASP A 101 -8.35 -6.11 17.13
C ASP A 101 -8.37 -5.30 15.82
N SER A 102 -8.26 -5.99 14.68
CA SER A 102 -8.25 -5.41 13.33
C SER A 102 -9.50 -5.72 12.49
N THR A 103 -10.52 -6.38 13.06
CA THR A 103 -11.78 -6.75 12.39
C THR A 103 -12.49 -5.52 11.81
N LYS A 104 -12.56 -4.42 12.56
CA LYS A 104 -13.19 -3.18 12.09
C LYS A 104 -12.42 -2.54 10.95
N GLU A 105 -11.08 -2.63 10.95
CA GLU A 105 -10.27 -2.19 9.81
C GLU A 105 -10.57 -3.02 8.55
N ILE A 106 -10.71 -4.35 8.68
CA ILE A 106 -11.07 -5.27 7.58
C ILE A 106 -12.45 -4.93 7.02
N GLU A 107 -13.46 -4.76 7.88
CA GLU A 107 -14.81 -4.34 7.50
C GLU A 107 -14.80 -2.97 6.81
N SER A 108 -14.00 -2.03 7.32
CA SER A 108 -13.88 -0.69 6.74
C SER A 108 -13.26 -0.73 5.35
N ALA A 109 -12.18 -1.49 5.16
CA ALA A 109 -11.53 -1.65 3.86
C ALA A 109 -12.49 -2.26 2.83
N ALA A 110 -13.27 -3.27 3.22
CA ALA A 110 -14.30 -3.87 2.36
C ALA A 110 -15.43 -2.88 2.04
N ALA A 111 -15.92 -2.13 3.02
CA ALA A 111 -16.96 -1.12 2.81
C ALA A 111 -16.51 -0.01 1.85
N ILE A 112 -15.26 0.47 1.97
CA ILE A 112 -14.68 1.48 1.06
C ILE A 112 -14.57 0.93 -0.35
N THR A 113 -14.12 -0.31 -0.49
CA THR A 113 -14.03 -1.01 -1.78
C THR A 113 -15.40 -1.08 -2.44
N ASN A 114 -16.44 -1.44 -1.68
CA ASN A 114 -17.81 -1.53 -2.20
C ASN A 114 -18.37 -0.18 -2.63
N TRP A 115 -17.98 0.89 -1.93
CA TRP A 115 -18.38 2.26 -2.22
C TRP A 115 -17.73 2.84 -3.50
N PHE A 116 -16.61 2.29 -3.98
CA PHE A 116 -15.88 2.87 -5.11
C PHE A 116 -16.72 3.04 -6.38
N SER A 117 -17.56 2.06 -6.71
CA SER A 117 -18.42 2.11 -7.91
C SER A 117 -19.44 3.25 -7.90
N GLU A 118 -19.81 3.74 -6.72
CA GLU A 118 -20.90 4.71 -6.55
C GLU A 118 -20.40 6.10 -6.15
N GLY A 119 -19.26 6.19 -5.46
CA GLY A 119 -18.81 7.45 -4.86
C GLY A 119 -17.40 7.92 -5.21
N LEU A 120 -16.49 7.06 -5.68
CA LEU A 120 -15.09 7.47 -5.88
C LEU A 120 -14.96 8.60 -6.91
N GLN A 121 -15.69 8.51 -8.02
CA GLN A 121 -15.64 9.53 -9.09
C GLN A 121 -16.04 10.93 -8.59
N ALA A 122 -16.97 11.02 -7.63
CA ALA A 122 -17.41 12.30 -7.08
C ALA A 122 -16.33 12.99 -6.22
N CYS A 123 -15.30 12.26 -5.79
CA CYS A 123 -14.17 12.78 -5.03
C CYS A 123 -12.96 13.15 -5.92
N LEU A 124 -13.05 12.90 -7.23
CA LEU A 124 -11.95 13.12 -8.18
C LEU A 124 -12.23 14.34 -9.08
N PRO A 125 -11.19 14.97 -9.64
CA PRO A 125 -11.38 15.96 -10.70
C PRO A 125 -12.17 15.35 -11.85
N SER A 126 -13.08 16.12 -12.45
CA SER A 126 -14.03 15.60 -13.47
C SER A 126 -13.37 14.95 -14.70
N HIS A 127 -12.12 15.31 -14.98
CA HIS A 127 -11.31 14.79 -16.08
C HIS A 127 -10.47 13.54 -15.72
N VAL A 128 -10.43 13.16 -14.45
CA VAL A 128 -9.77 11.94 -13.96
C VAL A 128 -10.83 10.88 -13.70
N ARG A 129 -10.68 9.70 -14.30
CA ARG A 129 -11.61 8.58 -14.14
C ARG A 129 -10.93 7.37 -13.49
N PRO A 130 -11.51 6.76 -12.44
CA PRO A 130 -10.99 5.54 -11.86
C PRO A 130 -11.32 4.33 -12.73
N ASN A 131 -10.32 3.48 -12.99
CA ASN A 131 -10.51 2.19 -13.63
C ASN A 131 -10.64 1.07 -12.58
N LEU A 132 -11.88 0.78 -12.19
CA LEU A 132 -12.17 -0.20 -11.15
C LEU A 132 -11.98 -1.67 -11.58
N SER A 133 -11.77 -1.94 -12.88
CA SER A 133 -11.31 -3.27 -13.32
C SER A 133 -9.82 -3.49 -13.10
N LYS A 134 -9.06 -2.41 -12.87
CA LYS A 134 -7.63 -2.40 -12.52
C LYS A 134 -7.44 -1.91 -11.10
N LEU A 135 -7.97 -2.69 -10.16
CA LEU A 135 -7.96 -2.38 -8.73
C LEU A 135 -6.94 -3.23 -7.98
N ALA A 136 -6.10 -2.60 -7.17
CA ALA A 136 -5.15 -3.25 -6.29
C ALA A 136 -5.36 -2.87 -4.82
N LEU A 137 -4.90 -3.75 -3.93
CA LEU A 137 -4.95 -3.57 -2.49
C LEU A 137 -3.52 -3.53 -1.93
N SER A 138 -3.28 -2.60 -1.02
CA SER A 138 -1.99 -2.46 -0.36
C SER A 138 -2.16 -2.08 1.10
N GLY A 139 -1.17 -2.41 1.92
CA GLY A 139 -1.12 -1.87 3.26
C GLY A 139 0.22 -2.04 3.95
N HIS A 140 0.48 -1.16 4.91
CA HIS A 140 1.69 -1.18 5.72
C HIS A 140 1.44 -1.77 7.12
N SER A 141 2.33 -2.62 7.63
CA SER A 141 2.28 -3.13 9.02
C SER A 141 0.95 -3.86 9.29
N ARG A 142 0.19 -3.45 10.30
CA ARG A 142 -1.20 -3.91 10.51
C ARG A 142 -2.07 -3.66 9.28
N GLY A 143 -1.90 -2.55 8.57
CA GLY A 143 -2.61 -2.30 7.30
C GLY A 143 -2.30 -3.37 6.25
N GLY A 144 -1.07 -3.89 6.24
CA GLY A 144 -0.68 -5.03 5.39
C GLY A 144 -1.42 -6.30 5.80
N LYS A 145 -1.47 -6.62 7.11
CA LYS A 145 -2.32 -7.71 7.63
C LYS A 145 -3.78 -7.56 7.20
N VAL A 146 -4.35 -6.34 7.30
CA VAL A 146 -5.73 -6.06 6.88
C VAL A 146 -5.89 -6.29 5.38
N ALA A 147 -4.92 -5.86 4.57
CA ALA A 147 -4.91 -6.10 3.13
C ALA A 147 -4.94 -7.60 2.80
N PHE A 148 -4.07 -8.40 3.42
CA PHE A 148 -4.10 -9.86 3.30
C PHE A 148 -5.42 -10.48 3.79
N ALA A 149 -5.98 -9.99 4.90
CA ALA A 149 -7.24 -10.50 5.43
C ALA A 149 -8.41 -10.29 4.45
N VAL A 150 -8.50 -9.11 3.84
CA VAL A 150 -9.51 -8.83 2.80
C VAL A 150 -9.28 -9.72 1.58
N ALA A 151 -8.03 -9.85 1.11
CA ALA A 151 -7.66 -10.73 0.01
C ALA A 151 -8.02 -12.21 0.26
N LEU A 152 -7.92 -12.67 1.51
CA LEU A 152 -8.29 -14.02 1.95
C LEU A 152 -9.78 -14.19 2.23
N GLY A 153 -10.63 -13.22 1.86
CA GLY A 153 -12.08 -13.32 1.97
C GLY A 153 -12.60 -13.19 3.40
N LYS A 154 -11.86 -12.57 4.32
CA LYS A 154 -12.36 -12.28 5.69
C LYS A 154 -13.44 -11.20 5.73
N ALA A 155 -13.64 -10.48 4.62
CA ALA A 155 -14.79 -9.62 4.40
C ALA A 155 -15.22 -9.66 2.92
N ILE A 156 -16.50 -9.38 2.67
CA ILE A 156 -17.10 -9.43 1.34
C ILE A 156 -16.87 -8.11 0.61
N THR A 157 -16.28 -8.19 -0.58
CA THR A 157 -16.10 -7.08 -1.50
C THR A 157 -16.92 -7.29 -2.78
N SER A 158 -17.48 -6.21 -3.34
CA SER A 158 -18.22 -6.22 -4.60
C SER A 158 -17.31 -6.05 -5.82
N LEU A 159 -16.08 -5.58 -5.61
CA LEU A 159 -15.04 -5.44 -6.62
C LEU A 159 -13.93 -6.46 -6.37
N LYS A 160 -13.32 -6.94 -7.45
CA LYS A 160 -12.18 -7.85 -7.39
C LYS A 160 -10.87 -7.06 -7.38
N PHE A 161 -9.93 -7.47 -6.56
CA PHE A 161 -8.54 -7.02 -6.64
C PHE A 161 -7.78 -7.89 -7.62
N SER A 162 -6.87 -7.28 -8.39
CA SER A 162 -6.00 -7.97 -9.35
C SER A 162 -4.56 -8.11 -8.87
N ALA A 163 -4.19 -7.38 -7.81
CA ALA A 163 -2.86 -7.40 -7.22
C ALA A 163 -2.90 -7.02 -5.74
N LEU A 164 -2.00 -7.60 -4.94
CA LEU A 164 -1.85 -7.33 -3.51
C LEU A 164 -0.41 -6.90 -3.18
N VAL A 165 -0.26 -5.81 -2.43
CA VAL A 165 1.04 -5.32 -1.93
C VAL A 165 1.07 -5.26 -0.40
N GLY A 166 1.84 -6.13 0.23
CA GLY A 166 2.13 -6.10 1.66
C GLY A 166 3.41 -5.33 1.96
N VAL A 167 3.31 -4.12 2.49
CA VAL A 167 4.46 -3.36 2.97
C VAL A 167 4.70 -3.72 4.43
N ASP A 168 5.79 -4.42 4.67
CA ASP A 168 6.25 -4.91 5.97
C ASP A 168 5.11 -5.42 6.87
N PRO A 169 4.27 -6.36 6.39
CA PRO A 169 3.04 -6.75 7.08
C PRO A 169 3.34 -7.44 8.42
N VAL A 170 2.47 -7.21 9.41
CA VAL A 170 2.63 -7.76 10.77
C VAL A 170 1.33 -8.34 11.30
N ASP A 171 1.35 -9.62 11.70
CA ASP A 171 0.17 -10.36 12.17
C ASP A 171 -0.05 -10.30 13.70
N GLY A 172 0.86 -9.69 14.45
CA GLY A 172 0.69 -9.42 15.86
C GLY A 172 1.98 -9.14 16.61
N MET A 173 2.05 -9.57 17.88
CA MET A 173 3.15 -9.20 18.78
C MET A 173 4.25 -10.25 18.86
N ASP A 174 3.94 -11.51 18.54
CA ASP A 174 4.84 -12.65 18.56
C ASP A 174 4.14 -13.87 17.94
N LYS A 175 4.88 -14.92 17.60
CA LYS A 175 4.30 -16.21 17.19
C LYS A 175 3.44 -16.77 18.32
N GLY A 176 2.19 -17.11 18.02
CA GLY A 176 1.19 -17.52 19.03
C GLY A 176 0.59 -16.36 19.84
N LYS A 177 0.97 -15.11 19.56
CA LYS A 177 0.38 -13.87 20.11
C LYS A 177 -0.07 -12.93 18.98
N GLN A 178 -0.66 -13.52 17.94
CA GLN A 178 -1.24 -12.79 16.82
C GLN A 178 -2.41 -11.92 17.30
N THR A 179 -2.57 -10.75 16.69
CA THR A 179 -3.73 -9.91 16.98
C THR A 179 -4.99 -10.47 16.30
N PRO A 180 -6.19 -10.28 16.86
CA PRO A 180 -7.40 -10.74 16.18
C PRO A 180 -7.74 -9.94 14.89
N PRO A 181 -8.30 -10.59 13.85
CA PRO A 181 -8.22 -12.03 13.62
C PRO A 181 -6.78 -12.42 13.20
N PRO A 182 -6.26 -13.59 13.61
CA PRO A 182 -4.98 -14.09 13.11
C PRO A 182 -5.11 -14.44 11.62
N ILE A 183 -4.07 -14.11 10.84
CA ILE A 183 -4.04 -14.36 9.40
C ILE A 183 -3.04 -15.46 9.06
N LEU A 184 -1.86 -15.46 9.69
CA LEU A 184 -0.85 -16.48 9.48
C LEU A 184 -1.32 -17.82 10.06
N THR A 185 -1.19 -18.87 9.24
CA THR A 185 -1.50 -20.27 9.57
C THR A 185 -0.25 -21.08 9.89
N TYR A 186 0.92 -20.55 9.54
CA TYR A 186 2.24 -21.20 9.59
C TYR A 186 2.36 -22.45 8.70
N ILE A 187 1.51 -22.58 7.69
CA ILE A 187 1.57 -23.62 6.67
C ILE A 187 2.07 -22.95 5.37
N PRO A 188 3.23 -23.37 4.81
CA PRO A 188 3.70 -22.80 3.56
C PRO A 188 2.66 -22.89 2.43
N HIS A 189 2.55 -21.83 1.63
CA HIS A 189 1.62 -21.73 0.50
C HIS A 189 0.12 -21.91 0.86
N SER A 190 -0.27 -21.62 2.11
CA SER A 190 -1.65 -21.71 2.61
C SER A 190 -2.57 -20.59 2.10
N PHE A 191 -2.03 -19.44 1.73
CA PHE A 191 -2.80 -18.28 1.29
C PHE A 191 -3.36 -18.54 -0.10
N ASN A 192 -4.60 -19.00 -0.13
CA ASN A 192 -5.39 -19.13 -1.35
C ASN A 192 -5.88 -17.76 -1.82
N ILE A 193 -4.98 -17.01 -2.46
CA ILE A 193 -5.20 -15.67 -2.98
C ILE A 193 -5.17 -15.74 -4.51
N ASP A 194 -6.28 -15.36 -5.16
CA ASP A 194 -6.46 -15.44 -6.62
C ASP A 194 -5.87 -14.22 -7.37
N MET A 195 -4.64 -13.83 -7.01
CA MET A 195 -3.94 -12.68 -7.58
C MET A 195 -2.46 -12.69 -7.19
N ALA A 196 -1.64 -11.94 -7.93
CA ALA A 196 -0.24 -11.79 -7.62
C ALA A 196 -0.01 -11.04 -6.31
N VAL A 197 1.05 -11.40 -5.59
CA VAL A 197 1.41 -10.78 -4.31
C VAL A 197 2.84 -10.22 -4.34
N LEU A 198 3.00 -8.97 -3.92
CA LEU A 198 4.28 -8.38 -3.59
C LEU A 198 4.37 -8.18 -2.07
N VAL A 199 5.40 -8.76 -1.47
CA VAL A 199 5.78 -8.49 -0.08
C VAL A 199 7.05 -7.67 -0.05
N ILE A 200 7.04 -6.55 0.66
CA ILE A 200 8.21 -5.66 0.82
C ILE A 200 8.59 -5.68 2.30
N GLY A 201 9.75 -6.21 2.66
CA GLY A 201 10.19 -6.27 4.07
C GLY A 201 11.19 -5.18 4.46
N SER A 202 11.29 -4.93 5.77
CA SER A 202 12.34 -4.11 6.36
C SER A 202 13.34 -4.96 7.16
N GLY A 203 14.64 -4.83 6.86
CA GLY A 203 15.69 -5.64 7.48
C GLY A 203 15.94 -5.33 8.96
N LEU A 204 15.53 -4.14 9.44
CA LEU A 204 15.61 -3.76 10.85
C LEU A 204 14.29 -3.95 11.61
N GLY A 205 13.22 -4.43 10.95
CA GLY A 205 11.90 -4.58 11.56
C GLY A 205 11.86 -5.51 12.78
N GLU A 206 12.66 -6.58 12.75
CA GLU A 206 12.81 -7.54 13.86
C GLU A 206 13.78 -7.07 14.97
N VAL A 207 14.49 -5.96 14.76
CA VAL A 207 15.48 -5.45 15.69
C VAL A 207 14.80 -4.57 16.74
N LYS A 208 15.02 -4.88 18.02
CA LYS A 208 14.59 -4.03 19.12
C LYS A 208 15.30 -2.68 19.06
N ARG A 209 14.56 -1.58 19.22
CA ARG A 209 15.16 -0.25 19.34
C ARG A 209 15.96 -0.11 20.65
N ASN A 210 15.42 -0.63 21.74
CA ASN A 210 16.01 -0.64 23.07
C ASN A 210 15.38 -1.77 23.92
N PRO A 211 15.86 -2.04 25.14
CA PRO A 211 15.32 -3.13 25.97
C PRO A 211 13.85 -2.99 26.38
N LEU A 212 13.28 -1.78 26.35
CA LEU A 212 11.91 -1.48 26.79
C LEU A 212 10.88 -1.64 25.68
N PHE A 213 11.27 -1.47 24.41
CA PHE A 213 10.37 -1.59 23.27
C PHE A 213 10.61 -2.89 22.50
N PRO A 214 9.56 -3.71 22.28
CA PRO A 214 9.67 -4.90 21.45
C PRO A 214 9.97 -4.52 19.98
N PRO A 215 10.39 -5.48 19.14
CA PRO A 215 10.48 -5.26 17.71
C PRO A 215 9.12 -4.83 17.13
N CYS A 216 9.15 -3.99 16.11
CA CYS A 216 7.92 -3.55 15.45
C CYS A 216 7.38 -4.55 14.43
N ALA A 217 8.26 -5.38 13.85
CA ALA A 217 7.92 -6.52 13.00
C ALA A 217 8.62 -7.79 13.51
N PRO A 218 8.14 -8.38 14.62
CA PRO A 218 8.77 -9.53 15.25
C PRO A 218 8.84 -10.74 14.32
N LYS A 219 9.94 -11.50 14.42
CA LYS A 219 10.08 -12.78 13.73
C LYS A 219 8.92 -13.72 14.07
N GLY A 220 8.41 -14.43 13.07
CA GLY A 220 7.30 -15.37 13.24
C GLY A 220 5.91 -14.72 13.11
N VAL A 221 5.84 -13.40 12.89
CA VAL A 221 4.59 -12.71 12.52
C VAL A 221 4.83 -11.59 11.50
N ASN A 222 5.92 -11.63 10.74
CA ASN A 222 6.36 -10.52 9.88
C ASN A 222 6.33 -10.88 8.39
N HIS A 223 6.87 -9.98 7.56
CA HIS A 223 6.92 -10.10 6.11
C HIS A 223 7.45 -11.46 5.60
N GLU A 224 8.36 -12.12 6.31
CA GLU A 224 8.86 -13.44 5.90
C GLU A 224 7.77 -14.50 6.01
N ASP A 225 7.02 -14.49 7.11
CA ASP A 225 5.93 -15.42 7.35
C ASP A 225 4.78 -15.18 6.35
N PHE A 226 4.46 -13.90 6.06
CA PHE A 226 3.46 -13.58 5.03
C PHE A 226 3.88 -14.09 3.64
N PHE A 227 5.15 -13.91 3.25
CA PHE A 227 5.63 -14.41 1.95
C PHE A 227 5.66 -15.94 1.89
N ASN A 228 6.11 -16.62 2.96
CA ASN A 228 6.15 -18.07 3.04
C ASN A 228 4.77 -18.73 2.85
N GLU A 229 3.70 -18.05 3.29
CA GLU A 229 2.33 -18.52 3.12
C GLU A 229 1.72 -18.17 1.76
N CYS A 230 2.33 -17.27 0.98
CA CYS A 230 1.85 -16.91 -0.35
C CYS A 230 1.96 -18.08 -1.34
N GLN A 231 1.00 -18.14 -2.27
CA GLN A 231 1.09 -18.95 -3.48
C GLN A 231 1.68 -18.13 -4.64
N LYS A 232 2.09 -18.81 -5.70
CA LYS A 232 2.60 -18.15 -6.91
C LYS A 232 1.47 -17.46 -7.69
N PRO A 233 1.73 -16.31 -8.37
CA PRO A 233 3.01 -15.60 -8.36
C PRO A 233 3.17 -14.70 -7.13
N ALA A 234 4.32 -14.78 -6.46
CA ALA A 234 4.67 -13.93 -5.34
C ALA A 234 6.12 -13.45 -5.38
N TYR A 235 6.35 -12.21 -4.94
CA TYR A 235 7.65 -11.55 -4.92
C TYR A 235 7.95 -11.07 -3.51
N HIS A 236 9.20 -11.19 -3.07
CA HIS A 236 9.65 -10.70 -1.77
C HIS A 236 10.95 -9.94 -1.90
N PHE A 237 10.92 -8.63 -1.63
CA PHE A 237 12.12 -7.82 -1.57
C PHE A 237 12.32 -7.25 -0.17
N VAL A 238 13.56 -7.23 0.34
CA VAL A 238 13.85 -6.70 1.68
C VAL A 238 14.95 -5.66 1.65
N ALA A 239 14.66 -4.47 2.17
CA ALA A 239 15.63 -3.39 2.33
C ALA A 239 16.46 -3.61 3.60
N LYS A 240 17.76 -3.84 3.46
CA LYS A 240 18.64 -4.32 4.53
C LYS A 240 18.72 -3.39 5.74
N ASP A 241 19.01 -2.12 5.50
CA ASP A 241 19.42 -1.17 6.55
C ASP A 241 18.29 -0.22 6.96
N TYR A 242 17.03 -0.63 6.75
CA TYR A 242 15.84 0.17 6.99
C TYR A 242 14.86 -0.53 7.93
N GLY A 243 14.16 0.29 8.70
CA GLY A 243 13.20 -0.12 9.72
C GLY A 243 11.75 -0.08 9.30
N HIS A 244 10.93 -0.59 10.20
CA HIS A 244 9.49 -0.79 10.03
C HIS A 244 8.69 0.48 9.70
N VAL A 245 9.25 1.67 9.88
CA VAL A 245 8.53 2.94 9.66
C VAL A 245 9.30 3.89 8.75
N ASP A 246 10.33 3.39 8.08
CA ASP A 246 11.19 4.22 7.24
C ASP A 246 10.58 4.50 5.85
N MET A 247 9.38 3.99 5.55
CA MET A 247 8.62 4.36 4.36
C MET A 247 7.67 5.55 4.59
N LEU A 248 7.55 6.04 5.83
CA LEU A 248 6.75 7.22 6.14
C LEU A 248 7.41 8.49 5.60
N ASN A 249 6.66 9.60 5.58
CA ASN A 249 7.21 10.93 5.34
C ASN A 249 8.36 11.25 6.31
N ASP A 250 9.29 12.08 5.87
CA ASP A 250 10.43 12.51 6.71
C ASP A 250 9.97 13.35 7.90
N ASP A 251 8.91 14.15 7.75
CA ASP A 251 8.22 14.84 8.83
C ASP A 251 6.84 14.21 9.10
N THR A 252 6.64 13.76 10.34
CA THR A 252 5.36 13.27 10.83
C THR A 252 4.98 14.08 12.07
N THR A 253 3.84 14.78 11.98
CA THR A 253 3.47 15.80 12.96
C THR A 253 2.66 15.23 14.14
N GLY A 254 2.63 15.97 15.24
CA GLY A 254 1.86 15.64 16.43
C GLY A 254 2.46 14.49 17.27
N ILE A 255 1.75 14.09 18.33
CA ILE A 255 2.23 13.06 19.27
C ILE A 255 2.42 11.72 18.56
N ARG A 256 1.48 11.33 17.69
CA ARG A 256 1.59 10.11 16.86
C ARG A 256 2.78 10.17 15.92
N GLY A 257 3.07 11.33 15.34
CA GLY A 257 4.22 11.51 14.48
C GLY A 257 5.53 11.32 15.23
N LYS A 258 5.68 11.96 16.41
CA LYS A 258 6.85 11.77 17.27
C LYS A 258 7.12 10.30 17.62
N THR A 259 6.07 9.49 17.83
CA THR A 259 6.26 8.05 18.13
C THR A 259 6.90 7.25 16.99
N THR A 260 6.80 7.71 15.74
CA THR A 260 7.42 7.05 14.60
C THR A 260 8.96 7.09 14.63
N TYR A 261 9.57 8.00 15.39
CA TYR A 261 11.03 8.12 15.46
C TYR A 261 11.65 7.34 16.64
N CYS A 262 10.84 6.91 17.61
CA CYS A 262 11.35 6.40 18.87
C CYS A 262 10.97 4.94 19.19
N LEU A 263 9.89 4.41 18.61
CA LEU A 263 9.41 3.06 18.94
C LEU A 263 10.16 1.96 18.19
N CYS A 264 10.41 2.15 16.89
CA CYS A 264 11.05 1.15 16.05
C CYS A 264 12.55 1.41 15.89
N LYS A 265 13.31 0.36 15.58
CA LYS A 265 14.67 0.52 15.06
C LYS A 265 14.56 1.05 13.63
N ASN A 266 15.10 2.24 13.41
CA ASN A 266 15.11 2.92 12.12
C ASN A 266 16.52 2.92 11.53
N GLY A 267 16.58 3.04 10.21
CA GLY A 267 17.77 3.33 9.43
C GLY A 267 18.20 4.79 9.54
N VAL A 268 19.06 5.22 8.61
CA VAL A 268 19.66 6.56 8.64
C VAL A 268 18.71 7.65 8.13
N SER A 269 17.86 7.32 7.14
CA SER A 269 16.91 8.25 6.52
C SER A 269 15.67 7.49 6.05
N ARG A 270 14.55 8.18 5.80
CA ARG A 270 13.32 7.52 5.30
C ARG A 270 13.19 7.61 3.78
N GLU A 271 13.62 8.72 3.17
CA GLU A 271 13.47 8.95 1.72
C GLU A 271 13.86 7.74 0.85
N PRO A 272 15.03 7.09 1.01
CA PRO A 272 15.39 6.01 0.09
C PRO A 272 14.50 4.77 0.27
N MET A 273 14.08 4.44 1.49
CA MET A 273 13.14 3.35 1.75
C MET A 273 11.74 3.69 1.21
N ARG A 274 11.28 4.92 1.40
CA ARG A 274 10.01 5.39 0.84
C ARG A 274 9.99 5.30 -0.69
N ARG A 275 11.06 5.75 -1.35
CA ARG A 275 11.25 5.66 -2.81
C ARG A 275 11.35 4.23 -3.29
N PHE A 276 12.06 3.36 -2.54
CA PHE A 276 12.11 1.94 -2.84
C PHE A 276 10.71 1.30 -2.79
N VAL A 277 9.97 1.48 -1.70
CA VAL A 277 8.60 0.97 -1.54
C VAL A 277 7.69 1.49 -2.65
N ALA A 278 7.74 2.77 -2.97
CA ALA A 278 6.96 3.35 -4.06
C ALA A 278 7.30 2.73 -5.41
N GLY A 279 8.59 2.70 -5.78
CA GLY A 279 9.02 2.25 -7.10
C GLY A 279 8.80 0.76 -7.35
N ILE A 280 9.09 -0.10 -6.36
CA ILE A 280 8.81 -1.54 -6.52
C ILE A 280 7.30 -1.82 -6.56
N SER A 281 6.49 -1.05 -5.81
CA SER A 281 5.04 -1.13 -5.91
C SER A 281 4.56 -0.73 -7.30
N VAL A 282 5.08 0.37 -7.87
CA VAL A 282 4.74 0.82 -9.23
C VAL A 282 5.13 -0.23 -10.27
N ALA A 283 6.34 -0.76 -10.21
CA ALA A 283 6.80 -1.79 -11.15
C ALA A 283 5.91 -3.04 -11.10
N PHE A 284 5.55 -3.49 -9.90
CA PHE A 284 4.65 -4.62 -9.70
C PHE A 284 3.22 -4.33 -10.17
N LEU A 285 2.67 -3.16 -9.85
CA LEU A 285 1.33 -2.76 -10.27
C LEU A 285 1.24 -2.62 -11.80
N ARG A 286 2.27 -2.08 -12.47
CA ARG A 286 2.35 -2.06 -13.93
C ARG A 286 2.35 -3.46 -14.53
N ALA A 287 3.10 -4.39 -13.93
CA ALA A 287 3.17 -5.77 -14.40
C ALA A 287 1.78 -6.45 -14.37
N TYR A 288 1.04 -6.28 -13.27
CA TYR A 288 -0.20 -7.04 -13.03
C TYR A 288 -1.50 -6.30 -13.35
N LEU A 289 -1.49 -4.97 -13.44
CA LEU A 289 -2.66 -4.18 -13.84
C LEU A 289 -2.57 -3.66 -15.28
N GLU A 290 -1.36 -3.50 -15.81
CA GLU A 290 -1.11 -2.90 -17.13
C GLU A 290 -0.38 -3.83 -18.10
N GLU A 291 -0.11 -5.07 -17.69
CA GLU A 291 0.60 -6.08 -18.50
C GLU A 291 1.99 -5.60 -18.96
N ASN A 292 2.63 -4.74 -18.16
CA ASN A 292 3.96 -4.19 -18.43
C ASN A 292 4.93 -4.56 -17.32
N SER A 293 5.65 -5.67 -17.50
CA SER A 293 6.58 -6.22 -16.50
C SER A 293 8.01 -5.69 -16.63
N ASN A 294 8.32 -4.79 -17.58
CA ASN A 294 9.68 -4.38 -17.90
C ASN A 294 10.47 -3.88 -16.68
N ASP A 295 9.87 -2.98 -15.88
CA ASP A 295 10.51 -2.42 -14.68
C ASP A 295 10.71 -3.51 -13.61
N LEU A 296 9.73 -4.41 -13.44
CA LEU A 296 9.79 -5.47 -12.42
C LEU A 296 10.88 -6.50 -12.74
N GLU A 297 10.96 -6.94 -14.01
CA GLU A 297 12.01 -7.84 -14.48
C GLU A 297 13.39 -7.16 -14.40
N ALA A 298 13.50 -5.87 -14.76
CA ALA A 298 14.75 -5.13 -14.64
C ALA A 298 15.23 -5.01 -13.19
N ILE A 299 14.33 -4.86 -12.21
CA ILE A 299 14.70 -4.87 -10.78
C ILE A 299 15.12 -6.28 -10.34
N LYS A 300 14.37 -7.30 -10.73
CA LYS A 300 14.68 -8.71 -10.41
C LYS A 300 16.03 -9.15 -10.96
N ASP A 301 16.36 -8.75 -12.19
CA ASP A 301 17.63 -9.08 -12.85
C ASP A 301 18.79 -8.16 -12.41
N GLY A 302 18.52 -7.14 -11.59
CA GLY A 302 19.51 -6.18 -11.11
C GLY A 302 19.95 -5.13 -12.15
N HIS A 303 19.24 -5.03 -13.28
CA HIS A 303 19.47 -4.00 -14.29
C HIS A 303 18.98 -2.61 -13.85
N LEU A 304 17.94 -2.56 -13.01
CA LEU A 304 17.46 -1.32 -12.38
C LEU A 304 17.79 -1.32 -10.90
N VAL A 305 18.71 -0.44 -10.50
CA VAL A 305 19.25 -0.38 -9.14
C VAL A 305 18.28 0.32 -8.19
N ALA A 306 17.88 -0.37 -7.12
CA ALA A 306 17.06 0.19 -6.05
C ALA A 306 17.82 1.25 -5.23
N PRO A 307 17.12 2.26 -4.66
CA PRO A 307 17.75 3.29 -3.81
C PRO A 307 18.14 2.76 -2.41
N VAL A 308 18.04 1.45 -2.20
CA VAL A 308 18.38 0.75 -0.96
C VAL A 308 19.23 -0.47 -1.28
N VAL A 309 20.07 -0.88 -0.32
CA VAL A 309 20.74 -2.18 -0.39
C VAL A 309 19.71 -3.27 -0.09
N LEU A 310 19.50 -4.18 -1.05
CA LEU A 310 18.64 -5.34 -0.84
C LEU A 310 19.37 -6.38 0.01
N GLN A 311 18.72 -6.84 1.07
CA GLN A 311 19.17 -8.01 1.84
C GLN A 311 18.82 -9.29 1.09
N LYS A 312 17.65 -9.32 0.46
CA LYS A 312 17.15 -10.46 -0.32
C LYS A 312 16.11 -10.02 -1.35
N ALA A 313 15.99 -10.85 -2.38
CA ALA A 313 14.95 -10.82 -3.40
C ALA A 313 14.57 -12.27 -3.73
N ASP A 314 13.42 -12.73 -3.22
CA ASP A 314 12.93 -14.10 -3.38
C ASP A 314 11.64 -14.11 -4.22
N PHE A 315 11.43 -15.18 -4.99
CA PHE A 315 10.32 -15.27 -5.96
C PHE A 315 9.66 -16.65 -5.94
N LEU A 316 8.33 -16.67 -6.01
CA LEU A 316 7.51 -17.84 -6.30
C LEU A 316 6.83 -17.58 -7.65
N LEU A 317 7.31 -18.19 -8.74
CA LEU A 317 6.81 -17.95 -10.11
C LEU A 317 6.07 -19.17 -10.67
#